data_AF-A0A9D7QMZ1-F1
#
_entry.id   AF-A0A9D7QMZ1-F1
#
_cell.length_a   1.000
_cell.length_b   1.000
_cell.length_c   1.000
_cell.angle_alpha   90.00
_cell.angle_beta   90.00
_cell.angle_gamma   90.00
#
_symmetry.space_group_name_H-M   'P 1'
#
loop_
_entity.id
_entity.type
_entity.pdbx_description
1 polymer ?
#
loop_
_entity_poly.entity_id
_entity_poly.type
_entity_poly.pdbx_seq_one_letter_code
_entity_poly.pdbx_strand_id
1 'polypeptide(L)'
;MKTIVTFIILAIVNFSDSFSQLATLVSKNEKAIFQIFSYDEFGAPSSTGTGFFVKSDGTGFTNLHVLKDSKYAFIRDVNGDFYQIDKITRVCEECDLAEFEVSKKINPFHH
;
A
#
# COMPACT_ATOMS: atom_id res chain seq x y z
N MET A 1 -30.96 16.39 35.54
CA MET A 1 -29.97 17.15 34.73
C MET A 1 -28.52 16.74 34.99
N LYS A 2 -28.01 16.81 36.24
CA LYS A 2 -26.60 16.48 36.55
C LYS A 2 -26.18 15.07 36.11
N THR A 3 -27.00 14.05 36.37
CA THR A 3 -26.71 12.65 36.00
C THR A 3 -26.65 12.41 34.49
N ILE A 4 -27.50 13.08 33.71
CA ILE A 4 -27.51 13.00 32.24
C ILE A 4 -26.25 13.64 31.66
N VAL A 5 -25.82 14.79 32.20
CA VAL A 5 -24.59 15.47 31.80
C VAL A 5 -23.36 14.60 32.12
N THR A 6 -23.33 13.92 33.26
CA THR A 6 -22.25 12.98 33.61
C THR A 6 -22.17 11.80 32.64
N PHE A 7 -23.30 11.22 32.24
CA PHE A 7 -23.33 10.14 31.24
C PHE A 7 -22.87 10.60 29.86
N ILE A 8 -23.25 11.82 29.44
CA ILE A 8 -22.82 12.40 28.16
C ILE A 8 -21.30 12.63 28.14
N ILE A 9 -20.73 13.13 29.25
CA ILE A 9 -19.28 13.34 29.37
C ILE A 9 -18.55 12.01 29.29
N LEU A 10 -19.00 10.98 30.02
CA LEU A 10 -18.39 9.65 30.00
C LEU A 10 -18.43 9.02 28.60
N ALA A 11 -19.53 9.16 27.87
CA ALA A 11 -19.65 8.68 26.49
C ALA A 11 -18.69 9.39 25.53
N ILE A 12 -18.45 10.70 25.71
CA ILE A 12 -17.52 11.48 24.89
C ILE A 12 -16.07 11.05 25.13
N VAL A 13 -15.67 10.79 26.39
CA VAL A 13 -14.27 10.37 26.69
C VAL A 13 -13.94 9.02 26.03
N ASN A 14 -14.87 8.06 26.03
CA ASN A 14 -14.66 6.75 25.42
C ASN A 14 -14.56 6.80 23.88
N PHE A 15 -15.16 7.81 23.24
CA PHE A 15 -15.12 7.94 21.78
C PHE A 15 -13.76 8.47 21.27
N SER A 16 -13.11 9.36 22.04
CA SER A 16 -11.80 9.91 21.67
C SER A 16 -10.68 8.87 21.65
N ASP A 17 -10.70 7.90 22.56
CA ASP A 17 -9.70 6.83 22.63
C ASP A 17 -9.74 5.91 21.39
N SER A 18 -10.95 5.63 20.89
CA SER A 18 -11.15 4.77 19.71
C SER A 18 -10.55 5.38 18.43
N PHE A 19 -10.63 6.71 18.28
CA PHE A 19 -10.07 7.41 17.12
C PHE A 19 -8.53 7.44 17.14
N SER A 20 -7.95 7.68 18.31
CA SER A 20 -6.49 7.66 18.51
C SER A 20 -5.86 6.31 18.17
N GLN A 21 -6.56 5.21 18.50
CA GLN A 21 -6.10 3.86 18.22
C GLN A 21 -6.03 3.58 16.70
N LEU A 22 -7.04 4.02 15.93
CA LEU A 22 -7.03 3.86 14.47
C LEU A 22 -5.89 4.66 13.83
N ALA A 23 -5.73 5.92 14.21
CA ALA A 23 -4.66 6.77 13.69
C ALA A 23 -3.27 6.18 13.97
N THR A 24 -3.08 5.62 15.16
CA THR A 24 -1.83 4.95 15.54
C THR A 24 -1.57 3.70 14.71
N LEU A 25 -2.61 2.89 14.45
CA LEU A 25 -2.49 1.70 13.60
C LEU A 25 -2.14 2.06 12.16
N VAL A 26 -2.76 3.10 11.60
CA VAL A 26 -2.44 3.59 10.25
C VAL A 26 -1.00 4.07 10.20
N SER A 27 -0.60 4.99 11.09
CA SER A 27 0.75 5.55 11.08
C SER A 27 1.85 4.50 11.30
N LYS A 28 1.54 3.45 12.07
CA LYS A 28 2.46 2.33 12.28
C LYS A 28 2.68 1.48 11.03
N ASN A 29 1.68 1.34 10.16
CA ASN A 29 1.70 0.39 9.05
C ASN A 29 1.76 1.04 7.66
N GLU A 30 1.49 2.34 7.53
CA GLU A 30 1.48 3.04 6.24
C GLU A 30 2.81 2.92 5.47
N LYS A 31 3.93 2.81 6.19
CA LYS A 31 5.27 2.61 5.59
C LYS A 31 5.43 1.28 4.86
N ALA A 32 4.61 0.29 5.17
CA ALA A 32 4.59 -0.97 4.46
C ALA A 32 3.69 -0.91 3.21
N ILE A 33 2.87 0.11 3.04
CA ILE A 33 1.91 0.24 1.94
C ILE A 33 2.48 1.15 0.85
N PHE A 34 2.18 0.85 -0.40
CA PHE A 34 2.59 1.66 -1.56
C PHE A 34 1.55 1.62 -2.68
N GLN A 35 1.65 2.58 -3.59
CA GLN A 35 0.89 2.61 -4.83
C GLN A 35 1.68 1.91 -5.95
N ILE A 36 1.00 1.27 -6.89
CA ILE A 36 1.61 0.60 -8.05
C ILE A 36 1.11 1.26 -9.33
N PHE A 37 2.03 1.49 -10.26
CA PHE A 37 1.77 1.96 -11.62
C PHE A 37 2.32 0.95 -12.60
N SER A 38 1.44 0.42 -13.44
CA SER A 38 1.74 -0.60 -14.44
C SER A 38 1.64 0.00 -15.84
N TYR A 39 2.52 -0.44 -16.73
CA TYR A 39 2.63 0.04 -18.10
C TYR A 39 2.75 -1.14 -19.05
N ASP A 40 2.18 -1.02 -20.25
CA ASP A 40 2.32 -2.02 -21.31
C ASP A 40 3.68 -1.93 -22.02
N GLU A 41 3.86 -2.72 -23.08
CA GLU A 41 5.10 -2.76 -23.86
C GLU A 41 5.42 -1.45 -24.61
N PHE A 42 4.42 -0.61 -24.86
CA PHE A 42 4.57 0.70 -25.51
C PHE A 42 4.77 1.83 -24.49
N GLY A 43 4.78 1.50 -23.19
CA GLY A 43 4.87 2.48 -22.12
C GLY A 43 3.55 3.20 -21.86
N ALA A 44 2.42 2.71 -22.36
CA ALA A 44 1.11 3.26 -22.03
C ALA A 44 0.67 2.74 -20.65
N PRO A 45 0.03 3.57 -19.81
CA PRO A 45 -0.50 3.11 -18.52
C PRO A 45 -1.51 1.97 -18.72
N SER A 46 -1.26 0.82 -18.09
CA SER A 46 -2.13 -0.36 -18.19
C SER A 46 -2.98 -0.55 -16.94
N SER A 47 -2.44 -0.28 -15.75
CA SER A 47 -3.16 -0.43 -14.48
C SER A 47 -2.58 0.44 -13.37
N THR A 48 -3.38 0.72 -12.35
CA THR A 48 -2.94 1.32 -11.09
C THR A 48 -3.52 0.50 -9.95
N GLY A 49 -2.73 0.27 -8.91
CA GLY A 49 -3.14 -0.52 -7.76
C GLY A 49 -2.42 -0.11 -6.48
N THR A 50 -2.55 -0.94 -5.46
CA THR A 50 -1.80 -0.83 -4.22
C THR A 50 -1.17 -2.17 -3.88
N GLY A 51 -0.21 -2.14 -2.98
CA GLY A 51 0.37 -3.34 -2.42
C GLY A 51 1.02 -3.05 -1.08
N PHE A 52 1.61 -4.08 -0.51
CA PHE A 52 2.34 -3.94 0.74
C PHE A 52 3.58 -4.83 0.78
N PHE A 53 4.60 -4.36 1.51
CA PHE A 53 5.79 -5.12 1.81
C PHE A 53 5.50 -6.13 2.91
N VAL A 54 6.06 -7.33 2.77
CA VAL A 54 6.02 -8.39 3.79
C VAL A 54 7.38 -8.69 4.40
N LYS A 55 8.46 -8.22 3.74
CA LYS A 55 9.83 -8.37 4.20
C LYS A 55 10.61 -7.08 3.96
N SER A 56 11.63 -6.85 4.76
CA SER A 56 12.53 -5.70 4.65
C SER A 56 13.48 -5.76 3.44
N ASP A 57 13.53 -6.89 2.74
CA ASP A 57 14.34 -7.10 1.53
C ASP A 57 13.70 -6.55 0.25
N GLY A 58 12.48 -5.98 0.34
CA GLY A 58 11.73 -5.49 -0.81
C GLY A 58 10.71 -6.48 -1.37
N THR A 59 10.52 -7.64 -0.74
CA THR A 59 9.42 -8.56 -1.09
C THR A 59 8.07 -7.96 -0.71
N GLY A 60 7.14 -7.90 -1.67
CA GLY A 60 5.79 -7.38 -1.49
C GLY A 60 4.71 -8.20 -2.19
N PHE A 61 3.47 -7.89 -1.85
CA PHE A 61 2.27 -8.47 -2.46
C PHE A 61 1.37 -7.41 -3.06
N THR A 62 0.68 -7.79 -4.13
CA THR A 62 -0.43 -7.06 -4.74
C THR A 62 -1.42 -8.03 -5.37
N ASN A 63 -2.49 -7.51 -5.93
CA ASN A 63 -3.41 -8.29 -6.74
C ASN A 63 -2.78 -8.66 -8.09
N LEU A 64 -2.97 -9.90 -8.55
CA LEU A 64 -2.42 -10.37 -9.83
C LEU A 64 -2.91 -9.51 -11.00
N HIS A 65 -4.19 -9.14 -11.03
CA HIS A 65 -4.74 -8.31 -12.11
C HIS A 65 -4.07 -6.93 -12.24
N VAL A 66 -3.38 -6.44 -11.20
CA VAL A 66 -2.61 -5.18 -11.29
C VAL A 66 -1.39 -5.34 -12.18
N LEU A 67 -0.82 -6.55 -12.26
CA LEU A 67 0.42 -6.85 -12.96
C LEU A 67 0.24 -7.68 -14.24
N LYS A 68 -0.91 -8.35 -14.41
CA LYS A 68 -1.15 -9.40 -15.42
C LYS A 68 -0.80 -9.00 -16.86
N ASP A 69 -1.13 -7.78 -17.27
CA ASP A 69 -0.90 -7.26 -18.62
C ASP A 69 0.18 -6.17 -18.67
N SER A 70 1.01 -6.10 -17.63
CA SER A 70 2.06 -5.10 -17.51
C SER A 70 3.40 -5.62 -18.01
N LYS A 71 4.09 -4.80 -18.80
CA LYS A 71 5.49 -5.02 -19.16
C LYS A 71 6.44 -4.42 -18.12
N TYR A 72 6.06 -3.26 -17.59
CA TYR A 72 6.80 -2.54 -16.55
C TYR A 72 5.85 -2.19 -15.42
N ALA A 73 6.35 -2.27 -14.20
CA ALA A 73 5.61 -1.81 -13.03
C ALA A 73 6.54 -1.10 -12.05
N PHE A 74 6.02 -0.04 -11.45
CA PHE A 74 6.73 0.80 -10.50
C PHE A 74 5.87 0.99 -9.26
N ILE A 75 6.50 0.96 -8.10
CA ILE A 75 5.85 1.31 -6.85
C ILE A 75 6.22 2.73 -6.46
N ARG A 76 5.30 3.44 -5.81
CA ARG A 76 5.55 4.71 -5.10
C ARG A 76 5.23 4.50 -3.63
N ASP A 77 6.23 4.66 -2.78
CA ASP A 77 6.04 4.54 -1.33
C ASP A 77 5.38 5.80 -0.72
N VAL A 78 5.11 5.75 0.59
CA VAL A 78 4.55 6.87 1.38
C VAL A 78 5.42 8.14 1.34
N ASN A 79 6.73 8.02 1.12
CA ASN A 79 7.64 9.16 1.01
C ASN A 79 7.65 9.76 -0.41
N GLY A 80 6.97 9.13 -1.36
CA GLY A 80 6.97 9.51 -2.77
C GLY A 80 8.14 8.93 -3.56
N ASP A 81 8.93 8.05 -2.95
CA ASP A 81 10.06 7.38 -3.61
C ASP A 81 9.56 6.28 -4.55
N PHE A 82 10.21 6.18 -5.70
CA PHE A 82 9.86 5.19 -6.71
C PHE A 82 10.83 4.02 -6.71
N TYR A 83 10.29 2.82 -6.90
CA TYR A 83 11.07 1.59 -7.08
C TYR A 83 10.49 0.78 -8.23
N GLN A 84 11.33 0.10 -8.99
CA GLN A 84 10.88 -0.80 -10.04
C GLN A 84 10.57 -2.19 -9.47
N ILE A 85 9.49 -2.81 -9.94
CA ILE A 85 9.24 -4.23 -9.71
C ILE A 85 10.08 -5.02 -10.72
N ASP A 86 11.07 -5.76 -10.24
CA ASP A 86 12.04 -6.44 -11.12
C ASP A 86 11.61 -7.83 -11.52
N LYS A 87 10.94 -8.52 -10.59
CA LYS A 87 10.46 -9.88 -10.83
C LYS A 87 9.22 -10.18 -10.00
N ILE A 88 8.32 -10.94 -10.62
CA ILE A 88 7.21 -11.61 -9.94
C ILE A 88 7.74 -12.99 -9.52
N THR A 89 7.76 -13.28 -8.23
CA THR A 89 8.33 -14.50 -7.66
C THR A 89 7.29 -15.60 -7.52
N ARG A 90 6.02 -15.25 -7.29
CA ARG A 90 4.92 -16.21 -7.16
C ARG A 90 3.60 -15.60 -7.60
N VAL A 91 2.74 -16.42 -8.18
CA VAL A 91 1.39 -16.05 -8.58
C VAL A 91 0.39 -17.08 -8.06
N CYS A 92 -0.78 -16.62 -7.65
CA CYS A 92 -1.97 -17.41 -7.38
C CYS A 92 -3.11 -16.81 -8.20
N GLU A 93 -3.49 -17.47 -9.29
CA GLU A 93 -4.56 -16.98 -10.18
C GLU A 93 -5.94 -17.07 -9.52
N GLU A 94 -6.21 -18.15 -8.78
CA GLU A 94 -7.50 -18.39 -8.14
C GLU A 94 -7.82 -17.36 -7.03
N CYS A 95 -6.78 -16.88 -6.33
CA CYS A 95 -6.90 -15.91 -5.26
C CYS A 95 -6.46 -14.49 -5.67
N ASP A 96 -6.18 -14.29 -6.96
CA ASP A 96 -5.76 -13.01 -7.54
C ASP A 96 -4.61 -12.35 -6.78
N LEU A 97 -3.55 -13.10 -6.47
CA LEU A 97 -2.41 -12.64 -5.67
C LEU A 97 -1.09 -12.81 -6.41
N ALA A 98 -0.23 -11.79 -6.36
CA ALA A 98 1.13 -11.82 -6.88
C ALA A 98 2.14 -11.40 -5.81
N GLU A 99 3.17 -12.22 -5.61
CA GLU A 99 4.38 -11.89 -4.85
C GLU A 99 5.44 -11.36 -5.82
N PHE A 100 6.14 -10.30 -5.42
CA PHE A 100 7.18 -9.70 -6.23
C PHE A 100 8.33 -9.14 -5.37
N GLU A 101 9.42 -8.79 -6.02
CA GLU A 101 10.60 -8.17 -5.39
C GLU A 101 10.95 -6.86 -6.11
N VAL A 102 11.37 -5.86 -5.33
CA VAL A 102 11.93 -4.60 -5.82
C VAL A 102 13.42 -4.53 -5.49
N SER A 103 14.25 -4.08 -6.41
CA SER A 103 15.71 -4.05 -6.24
C SER A 103 16.28 -2.65 -6.07
N LYS A 104 15.66 -1.63 -6.67
CA LYS A 104 16.31 -0.32 -6.81
C LYS A 104 15.34 0.84 -6.72
N LYS A 105 15.70 1.82 -5.88
CA LYS A 105 15.12 3.16 -5.90
C LYS A 105 15.50 3.83 -7.21
N ILE A 106 14.51 4.32 -7.94
CA ILE A 106 14.67 5.00 -9.22
C ILE A 106 14.21 6.46 -9.10
N ASN A 107 14.75 7.31 -9.98
CA ASN A 107 14.22 8.65 -10.19
C ASN A 107 13.52 8.68 -11.55
N PRO A 108 12.17 8.65 -11.60
CA PRO A 108 11.44 8.57 -12.86
C PRO A 108 11.55 9.85 -13.72
N PHE A 109 12.19 10.91 -13.21
CA PHE A 109 12.31 12.20 -13.88
C PHE A 109 13.72 12.54 -14.38
N HIS A 110 14.70 11.63 -14.21
CA HIS A 110 16.05 11.80 -14.75
C HIS A 110 16.39 10.61 -15.66
N HIS A 111 16.27 10.86 -16.97
CA HIS A 111 16.86 10.04 -18.04
C HIS A 111 18.33 10.42 -18.25
#